data_AF-A0AAN8JVZ1-F1
#
_entry.id   AF-A0AAN8JVZ1-F1
#
_cell.length_a   1.000
_cell.length_b   1.000
_cell.length_c   1.000
_cell.angle_alpha   90.00
_cell.angle_beta   90.00
_cell.angle_gamma   90.00
#
_symmetry.space_group_name_H-M   'P 1'
#
loop_
_entity.id
_entity.type
_entity.pdbx_description
1 polymer ?
#
loop_
_entity_poly.entity_id
_entity_poly.type
_entity_poly.pdbx_seq_one_letter_code
_entity_poly.pdbx_strand_id
1 'polypeptide(L)'
;MERRMFGLTSKNLRQLAFDVAQKAGYDHPFNKETRMTGEDWLKSFLERNGLSLRQPQSTSMARIVGFNRPKVDQFFDLLRSIFANADYDSPKIWNMDETALTTVQKPSKIIAEKGIRQVGKVTSAEKGELVTFICAMNAAGGYLPPLYVFPRKRMVDVLMKGSPPGSVGYVT
;
A
#
# COMPACT_ATOMS: atom_id res chain seq x y z
N MET A 1 6.80 15.27 14.07
CA MET A 1 7.46 14.80 12.84
C MET A 1 6.59 13.74 12.16
N GLU A 2 6.42 12.55 12.75
CA GLU A 2 5.54 11.49 12.22
C GLU A 2 4.07 11.91 12.02
N ARG A 3 3.44 12.57 13.01
CA ARG A 3 2.05 13.08 12.88
C ARG A 3 1.86 14.13 11.78
N ARG A 4 2.94 14.67 11.22
CA ARG A 4 2.93 15.59 10.07
C ARG A 4 3.39 14.90 8.78
N MET A 5 3.46 13.56 8.78
CA MET A 5 3.92 12.71 7.67
C MET A 5 5.40 12.88 7.28
N PHE A 6 6.22 13.50 8.14
CA PHE A 6 7.67 13.60 7.97
C PHE A 6 8.38 12.74 9.01
N GLY A 7 8.37 11.42 8.80
CA GLY A 7 9.06 10.47 9.67
C GLY A 7 10.58 10.60 9.55
N LEU A 8 11.30 10.26 10.63
CA LEU A 8 12.76 10.14 10.58
C LEU A 8 13.13 8.74 10.10
N THR A 9 14.05 8.67 9.14
CA THR A 9 14.64 7.38 8.74
C THR A 9 15.64 6.90 9.79
N SER A 10 15.98 5.60 9.77
CA SER A 10 17.10 5.04 10.55
C SER A 10 18.38 5.86 10.38
N LYS A 11 18.67 6.27 9.14
CA LYS A 11 19.83 7.10 8.81
C LYS A 11 19.76 8.47 9.49
N ASN A 12 18.63 9.17 9.38
CA ASN A 12 18.48 10.51 9.97
C ASN A 12 18.56 10.46 11.49
N LEU A 13 17.98 9.45 12.13
CA LEU A 13 18.04 9.30 13.58
C LEU A 13 19.48 9.05 14.07
N ARG A 14 20.24 8.20 13.36
CA ARG A 14 21.64 7.91 13.67
C ARG A 14 22.56 9.13 13.45
N GLN A 15 22.30 9.94 12.41
CA GLN A 15 23.01 11.22 12.20
C GLN A 15 22.66 12.25 13.28
N LEU A 16 21.37 12.38 13.60
CA LEU A 16 20.90 13.32 14.61
C LEU A 16 21.53 13.03 15.98
N ALA A 17 21.62 11.75 16.36
CA ALA A 17 22.26 11.35 17.60
C ALA A 17 23.75 11.69 17.65
N PHE A 18 24.46 11.53 16.53
CA PHE A 18 25.86 11.96 16.40
C PHE A 18 25.99 13.47 16.54
N ASP A 19 25.20 14.24 15.79
CA ASP A 19 25.25 15.71 15.82
C ASP A 19 24.89 16.27 17.20
N VAL A 20 23.93 15.65 17.92
CA VAL A 20 23.58 16.01 19.30
C VAL A 20 24.76 15.75 20.24
N ALA A 21 25.39 14.58 20.16
CA ALA A 21 26.52 14.24 21.02
C ALA A 21 27.72 15.17 20.78
N GLN A 22 28.00 15.49 19.51
CA GLN A 22 29.09 16.40 19.15
C GLN A 22 28.81 17.85 19.55
N LYS A 23 27.57 18.35 19.37
CA LYS A 23 27.18 19.71 19.83
C LYS A 23 27.19 19.84 21.34
N ALA A 24 26.81 18.79 22.06
CA ALA A 24 26.84 18.77 23.52
C ALA A 24 28.25 18.58 24.10
N GLY A 25 29.26 18.32 23.25
CA GLY A 25 30.65 18.13 23.68
C GLY A 25 30.89 16.83 24.44
N TYR A 26 30.03 15.83 24.25
CA TYR A 26 30.22 14.52 24.88
C TYR A 26 31.26 13.70 24.14
N ASP A 27 32.17 13.07 24.88
CA ASP A 27 33.00 12.02 24.31
C ASP A 27 32.14 10.81 23.94
N HIS A 28 32.34 10.27 22.76
CA HIS A 28 31.47 9.22 22.21
C HIS A 28 32.21 8.28 21.25
N PRO A 29 31.85 6.98 21.21
CA PRO A 29 32.47 6.01 20.31
C PRO A 29 31.91 6.04 18.88
N PHE A 30 31.07 7.03 18.54
CA PHE A 30 30.43 7.09 17.23
C PHE A 30 31.43 7.36 16.10
N ASN A 31 31.11 6.85 14.91
CA ASN A 31 31.99 6.92 13.77
C ASN A 31 32.02 8.35 13.21
N LYS A 32 33.19 8.99 13.27
CA LYS A 32 33.41 10.39 12.86
C LYS A 32 33.51 10.58 11.35
N GLU A 33 33.92 9.55 10.61
CA GLU A 33 34.00 9.60 9.13
C GLU A 33 32.60 9.63 8.51
N THR A 34 31.74 8.70 8.95
CA THR A 34 30.36 8.60 8.49
C THR A 34 29.43 9.60 9.16
N ARG A 35 29.83 10.15 10.31
CA ARG A 35 29.05 11.06 11.18
C ARG A 35 27.72 10.45 11.64
N MET A 36 27.79 9.20 12.11
CA MET A 36 26.61 8.42 12.49
C MET A 36 26.89 7.50 13.68
N THR A 37 25.85 7.19 14.45
CA THR A 37 25.88 6.09 15.43
C THR A 37 25.84 4.72 14.75
N GLY A 38 26.17 3.64 15.45
CA GLY A 38 26.11 2.26 14.94
C GLY A 38 24.69 1.68 14.89
N GLU A 39 24.53 0.50 14.26
CA GLU A 39 23.23 -0.19 14.21
C GLU A 39 22.79 -0.72 15.59
N ASP A 40 23.73 -1.22 16.38
CA ASP A 40 23.45 -1.69 17.74
C ASP A 40 22.94 -0.57 18.65
N TRP A 41 23.50 0.63 18.48
CA TRP A 41 23.02 1.82 19.19
C TRP A 41 21.58 2.13 18.81
N LEU A 42 21.25 2.08 17.51
CA LEU A 42 19.91 2.33 17.01
C LEU A 42 18.92 1.31 17.57
N LYS A 43 19.26 0.01 17.49
CA LYS A 43 18.42 -1.07 18.03
C LYS A 43 18.13 -0.85 19.53
N SER A 44 19.19 -0.62 20.30
CA SER A 44 19.07 -0.38 21.75
C SER A 44 18.28 0.90 22.07
N PHE A 45 18.44 1.96 21.27
CA PHE A 45 17.70 3.21 21.44
C PHE A 45 16.21 3.01 21.16
N LEU A 46 15.86 2.29 20.10
CA LEU A 46 14.46 2.00 19.76
C LEU A 46 13.80 1.16 20.87
N GLU A 47 14.46 0.10 21.34
CA GLU A 47 13.97 -0.77 22.41
C GLU A 47 13.74 0.01 23.73
N ARG A 48 14.71 0.83 24.16
CA ARG A 48 14.58 1.64 25.40
C ARG A 48 13.44 2.65 25.37
N ASN A 49 13.06 3.14 24.18
CA ASN A 49 12.06 4.18 24.04
C ASN A 49 10.71 3.65 23.48
N GLY A 50 10.54 2.33 23.34
CA GLY A 50 9.32 1.74 22.79
C GLY A 50 9.04 2.13 21.34
N LEU A 51 10.09 2.44 20.57
CA LEU A 51 10.00 2.85 19.17
C LEU A 51 10.21 1.65 18.24
N SER A 52 9.68 1.73 17.02
CA SER A 52 9.87 0.68 16.01
C SER A 52 10.02 1.29 14.62
N LEU A 53 10.82 0.63 13.78
CA LEU A 53 10.87 0.96 12.35
C LEU A 53 9.61 0.42 11.68
N ARG A 54 8.89 1.30 10.99
CA ARG A 54 7.69 0.97 10.23
C ARG A 54 7.86 1.46 8.80
N GLN A 55 7.28 0.71 7.87
CA GLN A 55 7.15 1.17 6.49
C GLN A 55 5.88 2.03 6.41
N PRO A 56 6.00 3.34 6.13
CA PRO A 56 4.82 4.19 6.00
C PRO A 56 4.00 3.75 4.77
N GLN A 57 2.68 3.82 4.89
CA GLN A 57 1.81 3.65 3.74
C GLN A 57 1.93 4.88 2.83
N SER A 58 2.08 4.64 1.52
CA SER A 58 2.05 5.71 0.53
C SER A 58 0.68 6.37 0.57
N THR A 59 0.64 7.62 1.05
CA THR A 59 -0.59 8.40 1.23
C THR A 59 -0.49 9.65 0.39
N SER A 60 -1.44 9.85 -0.53
CA SER A 60 -1.43 11.03 -1.38
C SER A 60 -1.73 12.31 -0.58
N MET A 61 -1.18 13.44 -1.02
CA MET A 61 -1.49 14.75 -0.43
C MET A 61 -2.99 15.05 -0.42
N ALA A 62 -3.71 14.62 -1.46
CA ALA A 62 -5.16 14.76 -1.53
C ALA A 62 -5.89 14.05 -0.37
N ARG A 63 -5.44 12.83 0.01
CA ARG A 63 -5.99 12.15 1.20
C ARG A 63 -5.66 12.90 2.48
N ILE A 64 -4.43 13.40 2.64
CA ILE A 64 -4.04 14.17 3.84
C ILE A 64 -4.92 15.42 4.00
N VAL A 65 -5.16 16.15 2.90
CA VAL A 65 -5.96 17.38 2.90
C VAL A 65 -7.47 17.09 2.96
N GLY A 66 -7.91 15.92 2.46
CA GLY A 66 -9.30 15.48 2.46
C GLY A 66 -9.77 14.90 3.80
N PHE A 67 -8.93 14.15 4.49
CA PHE A 67 -9.23 13.51 5.77
C PHE A 67 -8.92 14.43 6.96
N ASN A 68 -9.63 15.57 7.02
CA ASN A 68 -9.65 16.43 8.21
C ASN A 68 -11.05 16.44 8.82
N ARG A 69 -11.14 16.72 10.14
CA ARG A 69 -12.38 16.64 10.89
C ARG A 69 -13.52 17.47 10.25
N PRO A 70 -13.34 18.76 9.91
CA PRO A 70 -14.39 19.54 9.25
C PRO A 70 -14.91 18.93 7.94
N LYS A 71 -14.01 18.41 7.08
CA LYS A 71 -14.41 17.79 5.80
C LYS A 71 -15.12 16.45 6.00
N VAL A 72 -14.67 15.66 6.97
CA VAL A 72 -15.31 14.38 7.31
C VAL A 72 -16.70 14.64 7.90
N ASP A 73 -16.82 15.61 8.80
CA ASP A 73 -18.11 16.01 9.39
C ASP A 73 -19.07 16.49 8.27
N GLN A 74 -18.60 17.38 7.38
CA GLN A 74 -19.38 17.84 6.22
C GLN A 74 -19.83 16.68 5.31
N PHE A 75 -18.97 15.70 5.07
CA PHE A 75 -19.32 14.52 4.28
C PHE A 75 -20.44 13.72 4.94
N PHE A 76 -20.35 13.45 6.25
CA PHE A 76 -21.37 12.67 6.96
C PHE A 76 -22.68 13.43 7.14
N ASP A 77 -22.64 14.76 7.30
CA ASP A 77 -23.84 15.58 7.34
C ASP A 77 -24.57 15.55 5.99
N LEU A 78 -23.84 15.67 4.88
CA LEU A 78 -24.39 15.51 3.54
C LEU A 78 -24.98 14.11 3.34
N LEU A 79 -24.23 13.06 3.73
CA LEU A 79 -24.69 11.67 3.61
C LEU A 79 -26.00 11.46 4.37
N ARG A 80 -26.10 11.94 5.62
CA ARG A 80 -27.33 11.88 6.41
C ARG A 80 -28.48 12.62 5.75
N SER A 81 -28.23 13.81 5.19
CA SER A 81 -29.28 14.58 4.51
C SER A 81 -29.83 13.86 3.28
N ILE A 82 -28.96 13.20 2.51
CA ILE A 82 -29.35 12.42 1.34
C ILE A 82 -30.21 11.23 1.79
N PHE A 83 -29.76 10.48 2.79
CA PHE A 83 -30.48 9.33 3.32
C PHE A 83 -31.81 9.69 3.99
N ALA A 84 -31.95 10.91 4.52
CA ALA A 84 -33.22 11.38 5.09
C ALA A 84 -34.24 11.79 4.01
N ASN A 85 -33.78 12.21 2.83
CA ASN A 85 -34.62 12.78 1.77
C ASN A 85 -35.05 11.75 0.71
N ALA A 86 -34.50 10.53 0.70
CA ALA A 86 -34.92 9.48 -0.21
C ALA A 86 -34.81 8.08 0.42
N ASP A 87 -35.59 7.14 -0.11
CA ASP A 87 -35.58 5.74 0.32
C ASP A 87 -34.44 4.97 -0.38
N TYR A 88 -33.27 4.96 0.27
CA TYR A 88 -32.11 4.17 -0.13
C TYR A 88 -32.07 2.85 0.64
N ASP A 89 -32.90 1.90 0.21
CA ASP A 89 -32.84 0.54 0.72
C ASP A 89 -31.57 -0.20 0.25
N SER A 90 -31.20 -1.26 0.97
CA SER A 90 -30.00 -2.07 0.72
C SER A 90 -29.78 -2.49 -0.75
N PRO A 91 -30.78 -2.89 -1.56
CA PRO A 91 -30.56 -3.25 -2.96
C PRO A 91 -30.27 -2.06 -3.90
N LYS A 92 -30.51 -0.82 -3.46
CA LYS A 92 -30.32 0.41 -4.24
C LYS A 92 -28.94 1.05 -4.04
N ILE A 93 -28.23 0.66 -2.97
CA ILE A 93 -26.89 1.17 -2.66
C ILE A 93 -25.86 0.24 -3.30
N TRP A 94 -25.14 0.74 -4.30
CA TRP A 94 -24.11 0.00 -5.01
C TRP A 94 -22.73 0.60 -4.72
N ASN A 95 -21.77 -0.26 -4.41
CA ASN A 95 -20.36 0.10 -4.38
C ASN A 95 -19.66 -0.56 -5.57
N MET A 96 -18.79 0.19 -6.25
CA MET A 96 -17.97 -0.30 -7.34
C MET A 96 -16.51 0.04 -7.03
N ASP A 97 -15.63 -0.94 -7.23
CA ASP A 97 -14.19 -0.75 -7.02
C ASP A 97 -13.38 -1.51 -8.06
N GLU A 98 -12.14 -1.04 -8.26
CA GLU A 98 -11.18 -1.58 -9.21
C GLU A 98 -10.01 -2.22 -8.47
N THR A 99 -9.63 -3.43 -8.87
CA THR A 99 -8.40 -4.08 -8.40
C THR A 99 -7.55 -4.53 -9.55
N ALA A 100 -6.23 -4.39 -9.40
CA ALA A 100 -5.28 -4.87 -10.39
C ALA A 100 -4.99 -6.36 -10.14
N LEU A 101 -5.25 -7.19 -11.15
CA LEU A 101 -4.88 -8.59 -11.17
C LEU A 101 -3.53 -8.77 -11.89
N THR A 102 -2.58 -9.44 -11.24
CA THR A 102 -1.30 -9.81 -11.86
C THR A 102 -1.41 -11.17 -12.54
N THR A 103 -0.95 -11.24 -13.78
CA THR A 103 -0.83 -12.49 -14.55
C THR A 103 0.41 -13.30 -14.16
N VAL A 104 1.36 -12.72 -13.42
CA VAL A 104 2.57 -13.40 -12.95
C VAL A 104 2.36 -13.92 -11.53
N GLN A 105 2.57 -15.23 -11.37
CA GLN A 105 2.58 -15.89 -10.08
C GLN A 105 3.84 -15.51 -9.30
N LYS A 106 3.67 -15.16 -8.02
CA LYS A 106 4.81 -14.96 -7.13
C LYS A 106 5.48 -16.33 -6.90
N PRO A 107 6.77 -16.49 -7.23
CA PRO A 107 7.45 -17.76 -6.98
C PRO A 107 7.46 -18.06 -5.48
N SER A 108 7.02 -19.25 -5.10
CA SER A 108 7.11 -19.73 -3.71
C SER A 108 8.56 -19.71 -3.22
N LYS A 109 8.75 -19.50 -1.92
CA LYS A 109 10.07 -19.61 -1.28
C LYS A 109 10.65 -21.02 -1.54
N ILE A 110 11.93 -21.06 -1.90
CA ILE A 110 12.67 -22.31 -2.09
C ILE A 110 13.82 -22.38 -1.10
N ILE A 111 14.25 -23.60 -0.78
CA ILE A 111 15.43 -23.84 0.05
C ILE A 111 16.68 -23.54 -0.81
N ALA A 112 17.60 -22.75 -0.28
CA ALA A 112 18.86 -22.40 -0.93
C ALA A 112 19.99 -22.29 0.11
N GLU A 113 21.23 -22.37 -0.34
CA GLU A 113 22.41 -22.29 0.53
C GLU A 113 22.51 -20.94 1.26
N LYS A 114 22.92 -21.00 2.54
CA LYS A 114 23.04 -19.83 3.40
C LYS A 114 24.16 -18.92 2.88
N GLY A 115 23.82 -17.69 2.50
CA GLY A 115 24.76 -16.69 1.99
C GLY A 115 24.55 -16.33 0.52
N ILE A 116 23.79 -17.14 -0.22
CA ILE A 116 23.44 -16.83 -1.61
C ILE A 116 22.28 -15.84 -1.65
N ARG A 117 22.52 -14.67 -2.24
CA ARG A 117 21.51 -13.61 -2.39
C ARG A 117 20.67 -13.75 -3.67
N GLN A 118 21.21 -14.39 -4.70
CA GLN A 118 20.53 -14.59 -5.98
C GLN A 118 20.13 -16.06 -6.11
N VAL A 119 18.86 -16.33 -5.86
CA VAL A 119 18.26 -17.65 -6.02
C VAL A 119 17.21 -17.53 -7.11
N GLY A 120 17.47 -18.14 -8.26
CA GLY A 120 16.57 -18.08 -9.41
C GLY A 120 15.50 -19.16 -9.36
N LYS A 121 14.27 -18.82 -9.76
CA LYS A 121 13.22 -19.79 -10.09
C LYS A 121 12.68 -19.42 -11.47
N VAL A 122 12.55 -20.40 -12.36
CA VAL A 122 11.93 -20.21 -13.66
C VAL A 122 10.47 -19.79 -13.45
N THR A 123 10.11 -18.61 -13.95
CA THR A 123 8.74 -18.09 -13.97
C THR A 123 8.34 -17.81 -15.41
N SER A 124 7.06 -18.01 -15.76
CA SER A 124 6.58 -17.88 -17.13
C SER A 124 6.74 -16.47 -17.74
N ALA A 125 6.85 -15.43 -16.92
CA ALA A 125 7.22 -14.08 -17.34
C ALA A 125 7.87 -13.30 -16.19
N GLU A 126 8.80 -12.40 -16.51
CA GLU A 126 9.51 -11.56 -15.53
C GLU A 126 8.66 -10.39 -15.02
N LYS A 127 7.77 -9.87 -15.86
CA LYS A 127 6.84 -8.79 -15.54
C LYS A 127 5.47 -9.11 -16.13
N GLY A 128 4.46 -9.23 -15.28
CA GLY A 128 3.08 -9.44 -15.71
C GLY A 128 2.46 -8.14 -16.19
N GLU A 129 1.66 -8.22 -17.24
CA GLU A 129 0.67 -7.20 -17.54
C GLU A 129 -0.40 -7.23 -16.44
N LEU A 130 -0.74 -6.04 -15.91
CA LEU A 130 -1.79 -5.88 -14.92
C LEU A 130 -3.13 -5.78 -15.65
N VAL A 131 -4.04 -6.69 -15.33
CA VAL A 131 -5.43 -6.65 -15.81
C VAL A 131 -6.25 -5.89 -14.78
N THR A 132 -7.01 -4.88 -15.20
CA THR A 132 -7.94 -4.20 -14.30
C THR A 132 -9.19 -5.04 -14.16
N PHE A 133 -9.58 -5.34 -12.93
CA PHE A 133 -10.78 -6.07 -12.59
C PHE A 133 -11.73 -5.14 -11.85
N ILE A 134 -12.94 -4.97 -12.38
CA ILE A 134 -13.95 -4.09 -11.83
C ILE A 134 -15.10 -4.94 -11.31
N CYS A 135 -15.46 -4.72 -10.05
CA CYS A 135 -16.59 -5.37 -9.42
C CYS A 135 -17.55 -4.33 -8.83
N ALA A 136 -18.84 -4.56 -9.00
CA ALA A 136 -19.89 -3.79 -8.35
C ALA A 136 -20.80 -4.72 -7.54
N MET A 137 -21.06 -4.35 -6.29
CA MET A 137 -21.91 -5.09 -5.37
C MET A 137 -22.87 -4.14 -4.68
N ASN A 138 -24.11 -4.56 -4.46
CA ASN A 138 -25.06 -3.84 -3.65
C ASN A 138 -25.01 -4.28 -2.19
N ALA A 139 -25.56 -3.46 -1.30
CA ALA A 139 -25.57 -3.74 0.13
C ALA A 139 -26.44 -4.95 0.51
N ALA A 140 -27.37 -5.38 -0.37
CA ALA A 140 -28.15 -6.61 -0.21
C ALA A 140 -27.39 -7.89 -0.63
N GLY A 141 -26.15 -7.78 -1.13
CA GLY A 141 -25.32 -8.92 -1.56
C GLY A 141 -25.47 -9.33 -3.03
N GLY A 142 -26.27 -8.60 -3.81
CA GLY A 142 -26.29 -8.72 -5.26
C GLY A 142 -25.02 -8.15 -5.88
N TYR A 143 -24.58 -8.70 -7.00
CA TYR A 143 -23.40 -8.21 -7.72
C TYR A 143 -23.69 -8.12 -9.22
N LEU A 144 -23.06 -7.15 -9.88
CA LEU A 144 -23.02 -7.12 -11.34
C LEU A 144 -21.93 -8.06 -11.83
N PRO A 145 -22.11 -8.70 -12.99
CA PRO A 145 -21.05 -9.50 -13.57
C PRO A 145 -19.74 -8.70 -13.69
N PRO A 146 -18.60 -9.26 -13.26
CA PRO A 146 -17.34 -8.52 -13.24
C PRO A 146 -16.88 -8.10 -14.64
N LEU A 147 -16.18 -6.97 -14.71
CA LEU A 147 -15.54 -6.49 -15.93
C LEU A 147 -14.02 -6.66 -15.83
N TYR A 148 -13.42 -7.22 -16.87
CA TYR A 148 -11.98 -7.33 -17.04
C TYR A 148 -11.53 -6.37 -18.13
N VAL A 149 -10.52 -5.54 -17.85
CA VAL A 149 -9.86 -4.69 -18.84
C VAL A 149 -8.43 -5.18 -19.03
N PHE A 150 -8.17 -5.76 -20.19
CA PHE A 150 -6.86 -6.29 -20.55
C PHE A 150 -6.06 -5.24 -21.33
N PRO A 151 -4.79 -4.99 -20.97
CA PRO A 151 -3.92 -4.06 -21.69
C PRO A 151 -3.40 -4.69 -22.99
N ARG A 152 -4.27 -4.86 -23.98
CA ARG A 152 -4.00 -5.61 -25.23
C ARG A 152 -4.71 -4.96 -26.42
N LYS A 153 -4.17 -5.18 -27.62
CA LYS A 153 -4.80 -4.71 -28.87
C LYS A 153 -5.96 -5.58 -29.37
N ARG A 154 -6.01 -6.86 -28.98
CA ARG A 154 -6.99 -7.82 -29.48
C ARG A 154 -7.53 -8.66 -28.34
N MET A 155 -8.86 -8.82 -28.34
CA MET A 155 -9.53 -9.74 -27.43
C MET A 155 -9.40 -11.18 -27.96
N VAL A 156 -9.15 -12.12 -27.05
CA VAL A 156 -9.07 -13.56 -27.35
C VAL A 156 -9.86 -14.31 -26.30
N ASP A 157 -10.70 -15.26 -26.70
CA ASP A 157 -11.65 -15.94 -25.82
C ASP A 157 -10.99 -16.65 -24.63
N VAL A 158 -9.74 -17.11 -24.82
CA VAL A 158 -8.96 -17.77 -23.76
C VAL A 158 -8.72 -16.87 -22.53
N LEU A 159 -8.74 -15.54 -22.71
CA LEU A 159 -8.54 -14.58 -21.61
C LEU A 159 -9.67 -14.64 -20.57
N MET A 160 -10.87 -15.01 -21.00
CA MET A 160 -12.05 -15.11 -20.14
C MET A 160 -12.30 -16.52 -19.63
N LYS A 161 -11.42 -17.48 -19.96
CA LYS A 161 -11.58 -18.88 -19.55
C LYS A 161 -11.51 -19.00 -18.03
N GLY A 162 -12.58 -19.53 -17.43
CA GLY A 162 -12.70 -19.69 -15.98
C GLY A 162 -13.14 -18.42 -15.23
N SER A 163 -13.55 -17.37 -15.95
CA SER A 163 -14.17 -16.20 -15.34
C SER A 163 -15.58 -16.54 -14.78
N PRO A 164 -16.06 -15.79 -13.77
CA PRO A 164 -17.42 -15.95 -13.27
C PRO A 164 -18.47 -15.81 -14.39
N PRO A 165 -19.61 -16.51 -14.30
CA PRO A 165 -20.67 -16.41 -15.31
C PRO A 165 -21.11 -14.96 -15.54
N GLY A 166 -21.27 -14.60 -16.82
CA GLY A 166 -21.68 -13.26 -17.24
C GLY A 166 -20.56 -12.21 -17.26
N SER A 167 -19.34 -12.56 -16.86
CA SER A 167 -18.22 -11.61 -16.89
C SER A 167 -17.96 -11.06 -18.29
N VAL A 168 -17.63 -9.78 -18.37
CA VAL A 168 -17.34 -9.09 -19.62
C VAL A 168 -15.84 -8.80 -19.71
N GLY A 169 -15.25 -9.00 -20.88
CA GLY A 169 -13.85 -8.65 -21.14
C GLY A 169 -13.74 -7.54 -22.18
N TYR A 170 -12.98 -6.51 -21.85
CA TYR A 170 -12.65 -5.40 -22.74
C TYR A 170 -11.13 -5.31 -22.91
N VAL A 171 -10.68 -4.77 -24.03
CA VAL A 171 -9.26 -4.59 -24.32
C VAL A 171 -8.95 -3.12 -24.58
N THR A 172 -7.87 -2.64 -24.00
CA THR A 172 -7.37 -1.25 -24.14
C THR A 172 -5.96 -1.24 -24.70
#